data_AF-A0A136JX51-F1
#
_entry.id   AF-A0A136JX51-F1
#
_cell.length_a   1.000
_cell.length_b   1.000
_cell.length_c   1.000
_cell.angle_alpha   90.00
_cell.angle_beta   90.00
_cell.angle_gamma   90.00
#
_symmetry.space_group_name_H-M   'P 1'
#
loop_
_entity.id
_entity.type
_entity.pdbx_description
1 polymer ?
#
loop_
_entity_poly.entity_id
_entity_poly.type
_entity_poly.pdbx_seq_one_letter_code
_entity_poly.pdbx_strand_id
1 'polypeptide(L)' 'MQVHFNPDQLFQLEAIAPVADLFDGQPQGAPDYAVIDMGSGSGLFAGQQQTELGAGNRMLVSAKPSWRMPVP' A
#
# COMPACT_ATOMS: atom_id res chain seq x y z
N MET A 1 19.64 -12.85 -18.52
CA MET A 1 19.16 -11.94 -19.59
C MET A 1 18.42 -10.80 -18.90
N GLN A 2 18.80 -9.55 -19.12
CA GLN A 2 18.17 -8.39 -18.47
C GLN A 2 17.31 -7.67 -19.51
N VAL A 3 16.00 -7.57 -19.25
CA VAL A 3 15.06 -6.81 -20.09
C VAL A 3 15.02 -5.39 -19.55
N HIS A 4 15.35 -4.41 -20.39
CA HIS A 4 15.27 -2.99 -20.05
C HIS A 4 14.04 -2.39 -20.72
N PHE A 5 13.20 -1.74 -19.92
CA PHE A 5 12.08 -0.96 -20.44
C PHE A 5 12.59 0.34 -21.03
N ASN A 6 12.12 0.68 -22.24
CA ASN A 6 12.36 1.97 -22.88
C ASN A 6 10.98 2.62 -23.18
N PRO A 7 10.60 3.69 -22.46
CA PRO A 7 9.31 4.36 -22.66
C PRO A 7 9.24 5.21 -23.94
N ASP A 8 10.38 5.59 -24.52
CA ASP A 8 10.45 6.59 -25.58
C ASP A 8 10.31 5.99 -26.99
N GLN A 9 9.79 4.76 -27.08
CA GLN A 9 9.61 4.07 -28.35
C GLN A 9 8.42 4.67 -29.11
N LEU A 10 8.67 5.25 -30.28
CA LEU A 10 7.66 5.95 -31.09
C LEU A 10 6.38 5.13 -31.32
N PHE A 11 6.51 3.84 -31.64
CA PHE A 11 5.34 2.98 -31.86
C PHE A 11 4.48 2.80 -30.59
N GLN A 12 5.08 2.88 -29.40
CA GLN A 12 4.34 2.81 -28.14
C GLN A 12 3.57 4.10 -27.90
N LEU A 13 4.22 5.24 -28.16
CA LEU A 13 3.60 6.55 -28.05
C LEU A 13 2.42 6.70 -29.03
N GLU A 14 2.61 6.31 -30.29
CA GLU A 14 1.57 6.33 -31.31
C GLU A 14 0.41 5.36 -31.01
N ALA A 15 0.67 4.25 -30.34
CA ALA A 15 -0.39 3.32 -29.92
C ALA A 15 -1.25 3.87 -28.78
N ILE A 16 -0.67 4.66 -27.87
CA ILE A 16 -1.35 5.17 -26.67
C ILE A 16 -2.02 6.51 -26.94
N ALA A 17 -1.46 7.36 -27.82
CA ALA A 17 -1.95 8.71 -28.08
C ALA A 17 -3.46 8.77 -28.43
N PRO A 18 -4.01 7.93 -29.34
CA PRO A 18 -5.44 7.97 -29.65
C PRO A 18 -6.34 7.65 -28.45
N VAL A 19 -5.85 6.80 -27.54
CA VAL A 19 -6.58 6.48 -26.32
C VAL A 19 -6.52 7.65 -25.35
N ALA A 20 -5.36 8.28 -25.17
CA ALA A 20 -5.22 9.46 -24.32
C ALA A 20 -6.06 10.64 -24.82
N ASP A 21 -6.06 10.88 -26.13
CA ASP A 21 -6.82 11.95 -26.79
C ASP A 21 -8.34 11.80 -26.55
N LEU A 22 -8.86 10.57 -26.41
CA LEU A 22 -10.27 10.33 -26.09
C LEU A 22 -10.69 10.88 -24.72
N PHE A 23 -9.73 10.99 -23.80
CA PHE A 23 -9.97 11.46 -22.43
C PHE A 23 -9.48 12.89 -22.21
N ASP A 24 -9.02 13.59 -23.26
CA ASP A 24 -8.60 14.98 -23.14
C ASP A 24 -9.77 15.88 -22.70
N GLY A 25 -9.49 16.81 -21.79
CA GLY A 25 -10.48 17.71 -21.19
C GLY A 25 -11.42 17.10 -20.15
N GLN A 26 -11.28 15.81 -19.80
CA GLN A 26 -12.05 15.24 -18.68
C GLN A 26 -11.59 15.83 -17.34
N PRO A 27 -12.51 16.20 -16.44
CA PRO A 27 -12.14 16.66 -15.10
C PRO A 27 -11.48 15.51 -14.35
N GLN A 28 -10.32 15.78 -13.74
CA GLN A 28 -9.67 14.82 -12.86
C GLN A 28 -10.55 14.61 -11.63
N GLY A 29 -11.09 13.39 -11.49
CA GLY A 29 -11.86 13.01 -10.31
C GLY A 29 -11.00 13.11 -9.05
N ALA A 30 -11.60 13.57 -7.95
CA ALA A 30 -10.96 13.46 -6.65
C ALA A 30 -10.73 11.95 -6.36
N PRO A 31 -9.57 11.57 -5.79
CA PRO A 31 -9.36 10.18 -5.41
C PRO A 31 -10.40 9.80 -4.36
N ASP A 32 -11.27 8.83 -4.68
CA ASP A 32 -12.25 8.28 -3.74
C ASP A 32 -11.57 7.55 -2.56
N TYR A 33 -10.29 7.21 -2.72
CA TYR A 33 -9.47 6.56 -1.71
C TYR A 33 -8.11 7.26 -1.63
N ALA A 34 -7.87 7.98 -0.55
CA ALA A 34 -6.52 8.39 -0.18
C ALA A 34 -5.86 7.24 0.58
N VAL A 35 -4.59 6.95 0.27
CA VAL A 35 -3.78 6.09 1.14
C VAL A 35 -3.66 6.81 2.48
N ILE A 36 -4.34 6.29 3.50
CA ILE A 36 -4.16 6.77 4.86
C ILE A 36 -2.75 6.36 5.26
N ASP A 37 -1.85 7.33 5.38
CA ASP A 37 -0.58 7.13 6.07
C ASP A 37 -0.89 6.99 7.56
N MET A 38 -0.95 5.74 8.04
CA MET A 38 -1.19 5.44 9.45
C MET A 38 0.03 5.72 10.33
N GLY A 39 1.17 6.11 9.76
CA GLY A 39 2.44 6.29 10.47
C GLY A 39 2.84 5.04 11.27
N SER A 40 3.77 5.22 12.22
CA SER A 40 3.98 4.20 13.26
C SER A 40 2.80 4.24 14.22
N GLY A 41 1.81 3.36 14.01
CA GLY A 41 0.61 3.26 14.84
C GLY A 41 0.93 3.29 16.33
N SER A 42 0.61 4.40 16.99
CA SER A 42 0.73 4.57 18.43
C SER A 42 -0.66 4.80 19.03
N GLY A 43 -0.88 4.39 20.28
CA GLY A 43 -2.19 4.48 20.91
C GLY A 43 -3.17 3.41 20.42
N LEU A 44 -4.40 3.82 20.07
CA LEU A 44 -5.51 2.91 19.75
C LEU A 44 -5.22 1.95 18.59
N PHE A 45 -4.31 2.32 17.67
CA PHE A 45 -3.96 1.52 16.49
C PHE A 45 -2.63 0.77 16.61
N ALA A 46 -2.05 0.66 17.82
CA ALA A 46 -0.79 -0.06 18.05
C ALA A 46 -0.84 -1.56 17.69
N GLY A 47 -2.04 -2.13 17.59
CA GLY A 47 -2.28 -3.49 17.13
C GLY A 47 -2.42 -3.63 15.61
N GLN A 48 -2.31 -2.56 14.83
CA GLN A 48 -2.42 -2.60 13.36
C GLN A 48 -1.06 -2.49 12.67
N GLN A 49 -0.91 -3.17 11.53
CA GLN A 49 0.26 -3.11 10.67
C GLN A 49 -0.20 -2.90 9.23
N GLN A 50 0.45 -1.95 8.54
CA GLN A 50 0.28 -1.72 7.12
C GLN A 50 1.38 -2.45 6.34
N THR A 51 1.00 -3.12 5.26
CA THR A 51 1.90 -3.76 4.29
C THR A 51 1.51 -3.33 2.87
N GLU A 52 2.26 -3.80 1.88
CA GLU A 52 1.94 -3.64 0.46
C GLU A 52 0.58 -4.26 0.03
N LEU A 53 -0.03 -5.08 0.88
CA LEU A 53 -1.35 -5.70 0.65
C LEU A 53 -2.49 -5.00 1.41
N GLY A 54 -2.20 -3.94 2.18
CA GLY A 54 -3.19 -3.19 2.94
C GLY A 54 -2.93 -3.15 4.46
N ALA A 55 -3.98 -2.85 5.23
CA ALA A 55 -3.93 -2.71 6.69
C ALA A 55 -4.59 -3.90 7.40
N GLY A 56 -3.93 -4.46 8.42
CA GLY A 56 -4.45 -5.59 9.19
C GLY A 56 -3.98 -5.60 10.64
N ASN A 57 -4.51 -6.53 11.45
CA ASN A 57 -4.11 -6.67 12.85
C ASN A 57 -2.81 -7.48 12.98
N ARG A 58 -1.86 -6.97 13.77
CA ARG A 58 -0.65 -7.68 14.18
C ARG A 58 -0.85 -8.24 15.58
N MET A 59 -0.93 -9.57 15.68
CA MET A 59 -1.00 -10.27 16.96
C MET A 59 0.40 -10.67 17.42
N LEU A 60 0.84 -10.14 18.57
CA LEU A 60 2.07 -10.58 19.25
C LEU A 60 1.68 -11.52 20.39
N VAL A 61 2.11 -12.77 20.30
CA VAL A 61 1.89 -13.77 21.37
C VAL A 61 3.17 -13.88 22.20
N SER A 62 3.11 -13.49 23.47
CA SER A 62 4.24 -13.66 24.40
C SER A 62 4.20 -15.04 25.06
N ALA A 63 5.35 -15.71 25.15
CA ALA A 63 5.45 -17.07 25.70
C ALA A 63 5.34 -17.17 27.24
N LYS A 64 5.20 -16.07 27.98
CA LYS A 64 5.19 -16.11 29.46
C LYS A 64 3.77 -16.33 29.99
N PRO A 65 3.47 -17.46 30.63
CA PRO A 65 2.21 -17.65 31.33
C PRO A 65 2.23 -16.80 32.60
N SER A 66 1.20 -15.97 32.82
CA SER A 66 1.04 -15.12 34.01
C SER A 66 0.69 -15.89 35.29
N TRP A 67 0.55 -17.21 35.24
CA TRP A 67 0.10 -18.04 36.37
C TRP A 67 1.23 -18.70 37.19
N ARG A 68 2.50 -18.58 36.79
CA ARG A 68 3.59 -19.07 37.66
C ARG A 68 3.81 -18.08 38.81
N MET A 69 3.05 -18.25 39.89
CA MET A 69 3.37 -17.70 41.21
C MET A 69 4.76 -18.20 41.64
N PRO A 70 5.61 -17.36 42.26
CA PRO A 70 6.82 -17.85 42.91
C PRO A 70 6.41 -18.75 44.08
N VAL A 71 6.92 -19.98 44.08
CA VAL A 71 6.81 -20.89 45.23
C VAL A 71 7.72 -20.31 46.33
N PRO A 72 7.27 -20.24 47.59
CA PRO A 72 8.04 -19.65 48.70
C PRO A 72 9.39 -20.32 48.93
#